data_AF-A0A219B584-F1
#
_entry.id   AF-A0A219B584-F1
#
_cell.length_a   1.000
_cell.length_b   1.000
_cell.length_c   1.000
_cell.angle_alpha   90.00
_cell.angle_beta   90.00
_cell.angle_gamma   90.00
#
_symmetry.space_group_name_H-M   'P 1'
#
loop_
_entity.id
_entity.type
_entity.pdbx_description
1 polymer ?
#
loop_
_entity_poly.entity_id
_entity_poly.type
_entity_poly.pdbx_seq_one_letter_code
_entity_poly.pdbx_strand_id
1 'polypeptide(L)'
;MSLALAAGMLVAAPTFAQPKEVSLEEANEGLDKSDPNYLRCKRLKVIGSLAKRKEVCMTNHEWEVARLQGRSGARSIVDSARNGFLELSN
;
A
#
# COMPACT_ATOMS: atom_id res chain seq x y z
N MET A 1 -20.32 16.43 57.31
CA MET A 1 -18.95 15.87 57.49
C MET A 1 -18.78 14.71 56.54
N SER A 2 -17.54 14.47 56.10
CA SER A 2 -17.07 13.40 55.20
C SER A 2 -16.87 13.80 53.74
N LEU A 3 -15.75 14.50 53.50
CA LEU A 3 -15.00 14.46 52.26
C LEU A 3 -14.29 13.10 52.17
N ALA A 4 -14.54 12.31 51.13
CA ALA A 4 -13.69 11.19 50.75
C ALA A 4 -12.76 11.66 49.62
N LEU A 5 -11.47 11.87 49.95
CA LEU A 5 -10.40 12.06 48.98
C LEU A 5 -10.18 10.74 48.23
N ALA A 6 -10.61 10.65 46.98
CA ALA A 6 -10.18 9.58 46.09
C ALA A 6 -8.84 9.99 45.48
N ALA A 7 -7.76 9.36 45.94
CA ALA A 7 -6.43 9.49 45.35
C ALA A 7 -6.45 8.90 43.93
N GLY A 8 -6.61 9.77 42.93
CA GLY A 8 -6.51 9.41 41.53
C GLY A 8 -5.07 9.07 41.16
N MET A 9 -4.80 7.79 40.88
CA MET A 9 -3.57 7.38 40.20
C MET A 9 -3.57 7.96 38.78
N LEU A 10 -2.74 8.97 38.55
CA LEU A 10 -2.36 9.44 37.22
C LEU A 10 -1.50 8.35 36.57
N VAL A 11 -2.15 7.44 35.85
CA VAL A 11 -1.44 6.53 34.93
C VAL A 11 -0.98 7.37 33.74
N ALA A 12 0.32 7.67 33.67
CA ALA A 12 0.92 8.30 32.50
C ALA A 12 0.77 7.34 31.31
N ALA A 13 -0.17 7.63 30.41
CA ALA A 13 -0.30 6.88 29.17
C ALA A 13 0.91 7.15 28.27
N PRO A 14 1.49 6.13 27.63
CA PRO A 14 2.55 6.35 26.64
C PRO A 14 1.97 7.15 25.48
N THR A 15 2.58 8.30 25.18
CA THR A 15 2.27 9.05 23.96
C THR A 15 2.82 8.26 22.78
N PHE A 16 1.93 7.66 21.99
CA PHE A 16 2.31 7.12 20.70
C PHE A 16 2.56 8.30 19.76
N ALA A 17 3.79 8.40 19.24
CA ALA A 17 4.13 9.37 18.22
C ALA A 17 3.21 9.13 17.00
N GLN A 18 2.28 10.05 16.77
CA GLN A 18 1.42 10.00 15.60
C GLN A 18 2.30 10.17 14.36
N PRO A 19 2.22 9.28 13.36
CA PRO A 19 2.93 9.48 12.11
C PRO A 19 2.46 10.81 11.52
N LYS A 20 3.40 11.74 11.32
CA LYS A 20 3.10 13.00 10.63
C LYS A 20 2.64 12.64 9.22
N GLU A 21 1.37 12.91 8.92
CA GLU A 21 0.88 12.80 7.55
C GLU A 21 1.58 13.88 6.72
N VAL A 22 2.51 13.45 5.87
CA VAL A 22 3.17 14.31 4.89
C VAL A 22 2.27 14.38 3.67
N SER A 23 1.94 15.58 3.22
CA SER A 23 1.14 15.78 2.02
C SER A 23 1.89 15.31 0.77
N LEU A 24 1.16 14.99 -0.30
CA LEU A 24 1.79 14.57 -1.56
C LEU A 24 2.63 15.69 -2.17
N GLU A 25 2.24 16.94 -1.92
CA GLU A 25 2.92 18.13 -2.38
C GLU A 25 4.26 18.29 -1.66
N GLU A 26 4.28 18.13 -0.33
CA GLU A 26 5.52 18.13 0.47
C GLU A 26 6.42 16.95 0.10
N ALA A 27 5.84 15.75 -0.12
CA ALA A 27 6.62 14.56 -0.48
C ALA A 27 7.27 14.66 -1.88
N ASN A 28 6.71 15.50 -2.76
CA ASN A 28 7.20 15.69 -4.13
C ASN A 28 7.88 17.05 -4.34
N GLU A 29 8.15 17.80 -3.28
CA GLU A 29 8.76 19.12 -3.38
C GLU A 29 10.12 19.03 -4.10
N GLY A 30 10.29 19.81 -5.16
CA GLY A 30 11.52 19.82 -5.97
C GLY A 30 11.69 18.63 -6.92
N LEU A 31 10.75 17.68 -6.96
CA LEU A 31 10.78 16.57 -7.91
C LEU A 31 9.97 16.88 -9.17
N ASP A 32 10.53 16.56 -10.34
CA ASP A 32 9.75 16.54 -11.58
C ASP A 32 8.81 15.33 -11.62
N LYS A 33 7.69 15.44 -12.36
CA LYS A 33 6.71 14.35 -12.49
C LYS A 33 7.29 13.07 -13.11
N SER A 34 8.39 13.18 -13.85
CA SER A 34 9.11 12.05 -14.45
C SER A 34 10.19 11.47 -13.54
N ASP A 35 10.49 12.10 -12.39
CA ASP A 35 11.52 11.63 -11.48
C ASP A 35 11.18 10.22 -10.96
N PRO A 36 12.14 9.29 -10.89
CA PRO A 36 11.91 7.95 -10.36
C PRO A 36 11.34 7.92 -8.94
N ASN A 37 11.67 8.92 -8.13
CA ASN A 37 11.24 9.03 -6.73
C ASN A 37 9.93 9.81 -6.56
N TYR A 38 9.38 10.37 -7.65
CA TYR A 38 8.10 11.08 -7.59
C TYR A 38 6.99 10.13 -7.12
N LEU A 39 6.35 10.49 -6.01
CA LEU A 39 5.32 9.71 -5.33
C LEU A 39 3.96 9.88 -6.04
N ARG A 40 3.36 8.75 -6.43
CA ARG A 40 2.04 8.71 -7.09
C ARG A 40 1.08 7.80 -6.35
N CYS A 41 -0.02 8.38 -5.89
CA CYS A 41 -1.18 7.63 -5.39
C CYS A 41 -2.14 7.25 -6.52
N LYS A 42 -2.55 5.99 -6.56
CA LYS A 42 -3.55 5.47 -7.49
C LYS A 42 -4.65 4.74 -6.73
N ARG A 43 -5.89 4.91 -7.16
CA ARG A 43 -7.04 4.15 -6.64
C ARG A 43 -7.26 2.89 -7.46
N LEU A 44 -6.95 1.75 -6.86
CA LEU A 44 -7.05 0.43 -7.48
C LEU A 44 -8.39 -0.23 -7.11
N LYS A 45 -8.96 -1.00 -8.04
CA LYS A 45 -10.13 -1.85 -7.75
C LYS A 45 -9.70 -3.04 -6.91
N VAL A 46 -10.43 -3.34 -5.84
CA VAL A 46 -10.19 -4.57 -5.07
C VAL A 46 -10.83 -5.75 -5.82
N ILE A 47 -10.03 -6.78 -6.12
CA ILE A 47 -10.52 -8.00 -6.79
C ILE A 47 -11.60 -8.65 -5.90
N GLY A 48 -12.69 -9.11 -6.51
CA GLY A 48 -13.84 -9.68 -5.78
C GLY A 48 -14.81 -8.63 -5.21
N SER A 49 -14.59 -7.34 -5.46
CA SER A 49 -15.55 -6.29 -5.10
C SER A 49 -15.84 -5.35 -6.27
N LEU A 50 -17.10 -5.00 -6.47
CA LEU A 50 -17.51 -4.03 -7.48
C LEU A 50 -17.37 -2.57 -7.00
N ALA A 51 -17.58 -2.35 -5.71
CA ALA A 51 -17.57 -1.02 -5.11
C ALA A 51 -16.23 -0.64 -4.45
N LYS A 52 -15.54 -1.61 -3.82
CA LYS A 52 -14.34 -1.28 -3.02
C LYS A 52 -13.16 -0.85 -3.90
N ARG A 53 -12.58 0.28 -3.53
CA ARG A 53 -11.33 0.82 -4.08
C ARG A 53 -10.32 0.94 -2.96
N LYS A 54 -9.06 0.59 -3.24
CA LYS A 54 -7.93 0.81 -2.34
C LYS A 54 -7.03 1.88 -2.93
N GLU A 55 -6.62 2.85 -2.12
CA GLU A 55 -5.60 3.81 -2.50
C GLU A 55 -4.22 3.24 -2.19
N VAL A 56 -3.31 3.32 -3.16
CA VAL A 56 -1.93 2.84 -3.04
C VAL A 56 -1.01 3.93 -3.57
N CYS A 57 -0.06 4.35 -2.74
CA CYS A 57 0.95 5.35 -3.06
C CYS A 57 2.30 4.67 -3.17
N MET A 58 2.96 4.86 -4.30
CA MET A 58 4.27 4.29 -4.62
C MET A 58 5.03 5.29 -5.49
N THR A 59 6.36 5.22 -5.46
CA THR A 59 7.20 6.04 -6.36
C THR A 59 7.04 5.59 -7.82
N ASN A 60 7.41 6.45 -8.77
CA ASN A 60 7.40 6.09 -10.19
C ASN A 60 8.23 4.82 -10.47
N HIS A 61 9.40 4.69 -9.84
CA HIS A 61 10.23 3.50 -9.94
C HIS A 61 9.53 2.24 -9.42
N GLU A 62 8.90 2.33 -8.25
CA GLU A 62 8.17 1.21 -7.66
C GLU A 62 6.96 0.80 -8.51
N TRP A 63 6.26 1.76 -9.11
CA TRP A 63 5.18 1.47 -10.07
C TRP A 63 5.69 0.70 -11.29
N GLU A 64 6.88 1.04 -11.78
CA GLU A 64 7.49 0.34 -12.90
C GLU A 64 7.88 -1.09 -12.52
N VAL A 65 8.48 -1.29 -11.34
CA VAL A 65 8.79 -2.62 -10.81
C VAL A 65 7.51 -3.46 -10.66
N ALA A 66 6.45 -2.89 -10.09
CA ALA A 66 5.16 -3.57 -9.94
C ALA A 66 4.55 -3.96 -11.31
N ARG A 67 4.70 -3.10 -12.32
CA ARG A 67 4.27 -3.39 -13.69
C ARG A 67 5.04 -4.56 -14.30
N LEU A 68 6.36 -4.59 -14.13
CA LEU A 68 7.21 -5.67 -14.62
C LEU A 68 6.89 -7.01 -13.94
N GLN A 69 6.72 -7.01 -12.61
CA GLN A 69 6.33 -8.18 -11.85
C GLN A 69 4.96 -8.70 -12.29
N GLY A 70 3.96 -7.82 -12.42
CA GLY A 70 2.64 -8.18 -12.90
C GLY A 70 2.68 -8.82 -14.30
N ARG A 71 3.49 -8.29 -15.21
CA ARG A 71 3.68 -8.86 -16.56
C ARG A 71 4.30 -10.25 -16.51
N SER A 72 5.35 -10.45 -15.72
CA SER A 72 6.01 -11.75 -15.59
C SER A 72 5.07 -12.80 -14.99
N GLY A 73 4.34 -12.44 -13.92
CA GLY A 73 3.36 -13.33 -13.28
C GLY A 73 2.21 -13.71 -14.21
N ALA A 74 1.68 -12.77 -15.00
CA ALA A 74 0.66 -13.09 -15.99
C ALA A 74 1.17 -14.07 -17.06
N ARG A 75 2.41 -13.88 -17.51
CA ARG A 75 3.04 -14.76 -18.50
C ARG A 75 3.26 -16.17 -17.94
N SER A 76 3.77 -16.29 -16.71
CA SER A 76 4.00 -17.60 -16.09
C SER A 76 2.71 -18.39 -15.90
N ILE A 77 1.57 -17.73 -15.60
CA ILE A 77 0.27 -18.42 -15.51
C ILE A 77 -0.12 -19.04 -16.85
N VAL A 78 0.03 -18.29 -17.95
CA VAL A 78 -0.28 -18.78 -19.30
C VAL A 78 0.65 -19.92 -19.71
N ASP A 79 1.94 -19.77 -19.45
CA ASP A 79 2.93 -20.79 -19.81
C ASP A 79 2.73 -22.07 -18.99
N SER A 80 2.46 -21.98 -17.69
CA SER A 80 2.11 -23.14 -16.87
C SER A 80 0.82 -23.83 -17.34
N ALA A 81 -0.22 -23.07 -17.70
CA ALA A 81 -1.46 -23.64 -18.21
C ALA A 81 -1.26 -24.40 -19.53
N ARG A 82 -0.41 -23.87 -20.43
CA ARG A 82 -0.05 -24.55 -21.68
C ARG A 82 0.73 -25.84 -21.43
N ASN A 83 1.70 -25.81 -20.54
CA ASN A 83 2.52 -26.99 -20.25
C ASN A 83 1.69 -28.11 -19.61
N GLY A 84 0.80 -27.78 -18.65
CA GLY A 84 -0.11 -28.77 -18.06
C GLY A 84 -1.13 -29.35 -19.05
N PHE A 85 -1.57 -28.56 -20.05
CA PHE A 85 -2.40 -29.08 -21.15
C PHE A 85 -1.65 -30.10 -22.00
N LEU A 86 -0.36 -29.88 -22.26
CA LEU A 86 0.46 -30.83 -23.02
C LEU A 86 0.68 -32.15 -22.24
N GLU A 87 0.85 -32.10 -20.92
CA GLU A 87 0.97 -33.31 -20.07
C GLU A 87 -0.30 -34.18 -20.08
N LEU A 88 -1.49 -33.58 -20.15
CA LEU A 88 -2.76 -34.33 -20.21
C LEU A 88 -3.10 -34.88 -21.60
N SER A 89 -2.34 -34.49 -22.63
CA SER A 89 -2.57 -34.90 -24.02
C SER A 89 -1.73 -36.12 -24.45
N ASN A 90 -0.98 -36.72 -23.51
CA ASN A 90 -0.11 -37.88 -23.71
C ASN A 90 -0.55 -39.02 -22.78
#